data_AF-A0A831JUG3-F1
#
_entry.id   AF-A0A831JUG3-F1
#
_cell.length_a   1.000
_cell.length_b   1.000
_cell.length_c   1.000
_cell.angle_alpha   90.00
_cell.angle_beta   90.00
_cell.angle_gamma   90.00
#
_symmetry.space_group_name_H-M   'P 1'
#
loop_
_entity.id
_entity.type
_entity.pdbx_description
1 polymer ?
#
loop_
_entity_poly.entity_id
_entity_poly.type
_entity_poly.pdbx_seq_one_letter_code
_entity_poly.pdbx_strand_id
1 'polypeptide(L)'
;MKSVEHPLRGACPLCGKEELYIRDEFLSVPYLGDIMLTVVTCRGCGFRHSDVLITSQKEPTRYTYHIKDEYDMMVRVVRSTSGTVRIPEIETTIEPGITSEAYITNVEGVLLRVERVLSMLERDAESEVVRGRVVEILKKLQSIREGELPATLIIDDPLGNSAIIPPEERREQLQVRSLTEEEVKGLKYGMLLLEGRSGVPGRVIHPMPSPLPSPHMYLCI
;
A
#
# COMPACT_ATOMS: atom_id res chain seq x y z
N MET A 1 1.16 12.37 26.52
CA MET A 1 1.12 11.00 25.94
C MET A 1 2.44 10.33 26.25
N LYS A 2 2.47 9.17 26.91
CA LYS A 2 3.72 8.54 27.37
C LYS A 2 4.22 7.60 26.26
N SER A 3 5.22 8.02 25.49
CA SER A 3 6.05 7.08 24.74
C SER A 3 6.88 6.29 25.75
N VAL A 4 6.77 4.96 25.74
CA VAL A 4 7.57 4.11 26.63
C VAL A 4 8.52 3.28 25.79
N GLU A 5 9.82 3.41 26.06
CA GLU A 5 10.87 2.63 25.42
C GLU A 5 11.23 1.44 26.30
N HIS A 6 11.31 0.25 25.71
CA HIS A 6 11.61 -0.98 26.42
C HIS A 6 12.62 -1.83 25.62
N PRO A 7 13.46 -2.62 26.30
CA PRO A 7 14.35 -3.56 25.63
C PRO A 7 13.53 -4.67 24.93
N LEU A 8 13.87 -4.95 23.67
CA LEU A 8 13.31 -6.06 22.90
C LEU A 8 14.19 -7.30 23.09
N ARG A 9 13.59 -8.45 23.40
CA ARG A 9 14.33 -9.72 23.48
C ARG A 9 14.64 -10.21 22.06
N GLY A 10 15.92 -10.34 21.74
CA GLY A 10 16.38 -10.88 20.47
C GLY A 10 17.68 -10.24 19.99
N ALA A 11 18.34 -10.92 19.05
CA ALA A 11 19.55 -10.43 18.42
C ALA A 11 19.22 -9.40 17.32
N CYS A 12 20.00 -8.33 17.25
CA CYS A 12 19.95 -7.39 16.14
C CYS A 12 20.20 -8.12 14.82
N PRO A 13 19.31 -7.97 13.80
CA PRO A 13 19.46 -8.67 12.53
C PRO A 13 20.72 -8.24 11.77
N LEU A 14 21.28 -7.07 12.10
CA LEU A 14 22.46 -6.52 11.43
C LEU A 14 23.78 -6.90 12.13
N CYS A 15 23.84 -6.91 13.47
CA CYS A 15 25.10 -7.09 14.20
C CYS A 15 25.10 -8.26 15.20
N GLY A 16 23.97 -8.96 15.36
CA GLY A 16 23.83 -10.09 16.27
C GLY A 16 23.78 -9.75 17.76
N LYS A 17 24.03 -8.49 18.16
CA LYS A 17 24.00 -8.06 19.56
C LYS A 17 22.57 -7.93 20.09
N GLU A 18 22.36 -8.29 21.35
CA GLU A 18 21.06 -8.19 22.04
C GLU A 18 20.83 -6.79 22.64
N GLU A 19 21.00 -5.76 21.82
CA GLU A 19 20.88 -4.35 22.21
C GLU A 19 19.73 -3.66 21.45
N LEU A 20 18.66 -4.40 21.17
CA LEU A 20 17.45 -3.89 20.53
C LEU A 20 16.52 -3.23 21.56
N TYR A 21 16.01 -2.06 21.20
CA TYR A 21 15.02 -1.31 21.95
C TYR A 21 13.83 -1.03 21.05
N ILE A 22 12.62 -1.19 21.60
CA ILE A 22 11.36 -0.87 20.93
C ILE A 22 10.71 0.32 21.62
N ARG A 23 10.16 1.22 20.82
CA ARG A 23 9.43 2.40 21.28
C ARG A 23 8.14 2.51 20.50
N ASP A 24 7.02 2.48 21.21
CA ASP A 24 5.70 2.69 20.65
C ASP A 24 5.22 4.11 20.96
N GLU A 25 4.68 4.76 19.93
CA GLU A 25 4.14 6.11 20.01
C GLU A 25 2.77 6.16 19.32
N PHE A 26 1.72 6.45 20.09
CA PHE A 26 0.37 6.64 19.56
C PHE A 26 0.24 8.07 19.04
N LEU A 27 -0.15 8.23 17.77
CA LEU A 27 -0.23 9.52 17.10
C LEU A 27 -1.58 9.64 16.41
N SER A 28 -2.13 10.85 16.36
CA SER A 28 -3.26 11.16 15.48
C SER A 28 -2.71 11.88 14.25
N VAL A 29 -2.75 11.21 13.10
CA VAL A 29 -2.18 11.71 11.85
C VAL A 29 -3.33 12.15 10.93
N PRO A 30 -3.26 13.35 10.34
CA PRO A 30 -4.25 13.79 9.37
C PRO A 30 -4.48 12.72 8.30
N TYR A 31 -5.75 12.46 8.01
CA TYR A 31 -6.25 11.49 7.03
C TYR A 31 -6.04 10.00 7.37
N LEU A 32 -4.92 9.61 8.01
CA LEU A 32 -4.72 8.23 8.50
C LEU A 32 -5.47 7.93 9.80
N GLY A 33 -5.87 8.96 10.56
CA GLY A 33 -6.51 8.79 11.86
C GLY A 33 -5.51 8.40 12.94
N ASP A 34 -5.97 7.61 13.90
CA ASP A 34 -5.16 7.19 15.04
C ASP A 34 -4.26 6.01 14.65
N ILE A 35 -2.95 6.22 14.78
CA ILE A 35 -1.91 5.26 14.44
C ILE A 35 -1.04 4.93 15.65
N MET A 36 -0.41 3.77 15.60
CA MET A 36 0.69 3.38 16.47
C MET A 36 1.97 3.32 15.62
N LEU A 37 2.90 4.21 15.90
CA LEU A 37 4.26 4.19 15.32
C LEU A 37 5.15 3.35 16.23
N THR A 38 5.65 2.24 15.73
CA THR A 38 6.60 1.37 16.41
C THR A 38 7.99 1.58 15.82
N VAL A 39 8.97 1.91 16.65
CA VAL A 39 10.36 2.08 16.24
C VAL A 39 11.25 1.10 16.98
N VAL A 40 11.98 0.28 16.24
CA VAL A 40 13.02 -0.62 16.77
C VAL A 40 14.39 -0.02 16.48
N THR A 41 15.25 0.15 17.48
CA THR A 41 16.61 0.68 17.34
C THR A 41 17.63 -0.23 18.04
N CYS A 42 18.77 -0.50 17.40
CA CYS A 42 19.91 -1.16 18.02
C CYS A 42 20.92 -0.14 18.53
N ARG A 43 21.21 -0.12 19.84
CA ARG A 43 22.21 0.81 20.41
C ARG A 43 23.65 0.46 20.05
N GLY A 44 23.91 -0.80 19.67
CA GLY A 44 25.26 -1.28 19.39
C GLY A 44 25.77 -1.03 17.97
N CYS A 45 24.87 -0.86 16.99
CA CYS A 45 25.23 -0.59 15.59
C CYS A 45 24.41 0.49 14.89
N GLY A 46 23.36 1.04 15.54
CA GLY A 46 22.51 2.07 14.96
C GLY A 46 21.43 1.56 14.00
N PHE A 47 21.25 0.24 13.84
CA PHE A 47 20.12 -0.32 13.08
C PHE A 47 18.80 0.30 13.55
N ARG A 48 17.95 0.70 12.61
CA ARG A 48 16.64 1.30 12.89
C ARG A 48 15.60 0.72 11.93
N HIS A 49 14.47 0.30 12.49
CA HIS A 49 13.28 -0.10 11.74
C HIS A 49 12.07 0.66 12.31
N SER A 50 11.11 0.99 11.45
CA SER A 50 9.90 1.72 11.85
C SER A 50 8.71 1.13 11.12
N ASP A 51 7.64 0.91 11.86
CA ASP A 51 6.39 0.35 11.37
C ASP A 51 5.21 1.20 11.85
N VAL A 52 4.16 1.26 11.03
CA VAL A 52 2.96 2.07 11.29
C VAL A 52 1.74 1.19 11.22
N LEU A 53 1.06 1.05 12.35
CA LEU A 53 -0.22 0.36 12.45
C LEU A 53 -1.35 1.39 12.58
N ILE A 54 -2.35 1.32 11.70
CA ILE A 54 -3.59 2.09 11.85
C ILE A 54 -4.47 1.35 12.86
N THR A 55 -4.81 2.03 13.95
CA THR A 55 -5.54 1.43 15.09
C THR A 55 -7.06 1.46 14.90
N SER A 56 -7.56 2.35 14.03
CA SER A 56 -8.96 2.38 13.66
C SER A 56 -9.27 1.40 12.54
N GLN A 57 -10.37 0.66 12.68
CA GLN A 57 -11.03 -0.02 11.56
C GLN A 57 -12.28 0.78 11.19
N LYS A 58 -12.48 0.98 9.90
CA LYS A 58 -13.66 1.64 9.32
C LYS A 58 -14.37 0.66 8.39
N GLU A 59 -15.51 1.08 7.86
CA GLU A 59 -16.26 0.27 6.90
C GLU A 59 -15.43 -0.01 5.64
N PRO A 60 -15.42 -1.26 5.13
CA PRO A 60 -14.79 -1.61 3.86
C PRO A 60 -15.30 -0.68 2.74
N THR A 61 -14.38 0.02 2.06
CA THR A 61 -14.75 1.13 1.16
C THR A 61 -14.01 1.03 -0.17
N ARG A 62 -14.73 1.28 -1.27
CA ARG A 62 -14.19 1.55 -2.61
C ARG A 62 -14.24 3.05 -2.88
N TYR A 63 -13.11 3.59 -3.30
CA TYR A 63 -13.00 4.91 -3.92
C TYR A 63 -12.76 4.73 -5.42
N THR A 64 -13.53 5.43 -6.25
CA THR A 64 -13.35 5.50 -7.70
C THR A 64 -13.23 6.96 -8.10
N TYR A 65 -12.05 7.37 -8.57
CA TYR A 65 -11.77 8.73 -9.02
C TYR A 65 -11.51 8.75 -10.52
N HIS A 66 -12.25 9.59 -11.24
CA HIS A 66 -12.10 9.76 -12.69
C HIS A 66 -11.13 10.91 -12.97
N ILE A 67 -9.97 10.60 -13.53
CA ILE A 67 -8.95 11.56 -13.96
C ILE A 67 -9.35 12.08 -15.33
N LYS A 68 -9.51 13.40 -15.46
CA LYS A 68 -9.93 14.07 -16.69
C LYS A 68 -8.81 14.89 -17.33
N ASP A 69 -7.99 15.56 -16.52
CA ASP A 69 -6.97 16.50 -17.00
C ASP A 69 -5.75 16.58 -16.05
N GLU A 70 -4.76 17.40 -16.42
CA GLU A 70 -3.51 17.55 -15.67
C GLU A 70 -3.69 18.05 -14.22
N TYR A 71 -4.77 18.77 -13.90
CA TYR A 71 -4.98 19.29 -12.54
C TYR A 71 -5.34 18.16 -11.57
N ASP A 72 -5.89 17.06 -12.08
CA ASP A 72 -6.20 15.88 -11.28
C ASP A 72 -4.94 15.21 -10.72
N MET A 73 -3.76 15.48 -11.30
CA MET A 73 -2.48 15.00 -10.78
C MET A 73 -2.20 15.47 -9.35
N MET A 74 -2.77 16.61 -8.95
CA MET A 74 -2.59 17.19 -7.61
C MET A 74 -3.56 16.63 -6.56
N VAL A 75 -4.57 15.87 -6.97
CA VAL A 75 -5.58 15.30 -6.07
C VAL A 75 -4.91 14.39 -5.05
N ARG A 76 -5.20 14.64 -3.78
CA ARG A 76 -4.58 13.95 -2.64
C ARG A 76 -5.07 12.50 -2.59
N VAL A 77 -4.14 11.58 -2.42
CA VAL A 77 -4.39 10.15 -2.25
C VAL A 77 -3.75 9.67 -0.96
N VAL A 78 -4.52 8.94 -0.17
CA VAL A 78 -4.08 8.26 1.05
C VAL A 78 -4.33 6.78 0.81
N ARG A 79 -3.28 5.98 0.82
CA ARG A 79 -3.38 4.53 0.67
C ARG A 79 -2.89 3.88 1.96
N SER A 80 -3.76 3.11 2.61
CA SER A 80 -3.43 2.34 3.81
C SER A 80 -2.64 1.07 3.45
N THR A 81 -2.10 0.37 4.45
CA THR A 81 -1.39 -0.91 4.25
C THR A 81 -2.29 -2.00 3.63
N SER A 82 -3.62 -1.91 3.78
CA SER A 82 -4.61 -2.85 3.23
C SER A 82 -5.22 -2.43 1.90
N GLY A 83 -4.92 -1.22 1.40
CA GLY A 83 -5.53 -0.70 0.17
C GLY A 83 -4.99 -1.38 -1.09
N THR A 84 -5.88 -1.88 -1.94
CA THR A 84 -5.58 -2.32 -3.31
C THR A 84 -5.84 -1.19 -4.29
N VAL A 85 -4.86 -0.82 -5.11
CA VAL A 85 -4.99 0.23 -6.13
C VAL A 85 -5.18 -0.40 -7.50
N ARG A 86 -6.12 0.11 -8.31
CA ARG A 86 -6.29 -0.31 -9.71
C ARG A 86 -6.38 0.88 -10.66
N ILE A 87 -5.83 0.70 -11.85
CA ILE A 87 -5.94 1.63 -12.98
C ILE A 87 -6.31 0.81 -14.22
N PRO A 88 -7.61 0.67 -14.53
CA PRO A 88 -8.10 -0.24 -15.58
C PRO A 88 -7.53 0.03 -16.98
N GLU A 89 -7.32 1.29 -17.34
CA GLU A 89 -6.89 1.72 -18.69
C GLU A 89 -5.48 1.25 -19.06
N ILE A 90 -4.69 0.92 -18.05
CA ILE A 90 -3.34 0.35 -18.15
C ILE A 90 -3.23 -1.03 -17.50
N GLU A 91 -4.36 -1.68 -17.23
CA GLU A 91 -4.45 -3.04 -16.68
C GLU A 91 -3.60 -3.27 -15.42
N THR A 92 -3.43 -2.22 -14.61
CA THR A 92 -2.52 -2.24 -13.46
C THR A 92 -3.30 -2.49 -12.18
N THR A 93 -2.80 -3.41 -11.35
CA THR A 93 -3.27 -3.65 -9.98
C THR A 93 -2.07 -3.69 -9.03
N ILE A 94 -2.09 -2.86 -7.98
CA ILE A 94 -1.14 -2.88 -6.87
C ILE A 94 -1.87 -3.45 -5.66
N GLU A 95 -1.45 -4.63 -5.21
CA GLU A 95 -2.02 -5.28 -4.03
C GLU A 95 -1.12 -5.08 -2.80
N PRO A 96 -1.69 -5.10 -1.59
CA PRO A 96 -0.92 -5.20 -0.36
C PRO A 96 0.07 -6.38 -0.36
N GLY A 97 1.35 -6.05 -0.18
CA GLY A 97 2.44 -7.00 0.10
C GLY A 97 2.84 -7.06 1.57
N ILE A 98 3.83 -7.92 1.87
CA ILE A 98 4.46 -8.09 3.19
C ILE A 98 5.08 -6.78 3.68
N THR A 99 5.63 -5.99 2.75
CA THR A 99 6.33 -4.72 2.98
C THR A 99 5.45 -3.51 2.66
N SER A 100 4.13 -3.69 2.52
CA SER A 100 3.27 -2.63 2.05
C SER A 100 3.10 -1.54 3.10
N GLU A 101 3.65 -0.36 2.82
CA GLU A 101 3.55 0.79 3.70
C GLU A 101 2.29 1.62 3.41
N ALA A 102 1.75 2.26 4.45
CA ALA A 102 0.78 3.33 4.26
C ALA A 102 1.50 4.60 3.79
N TYR A 103 0.90 5.33 2.84
CA TYR A 103 1.49 6.58 2.36
C TYR A 103 0.42 7.63 2.03
N ILE A 104 0.83 8.89 2.16
CA ILE A 104 0.09 10.06 1.69
C ILE A 104 0.82 10.61 0.46
N THR A 105 0.10 10.79 -0.63
CA THR A 105 0.64 11.25 -1.91
C THR A 105 -0.44 11.96 -2.72
N ASN A 106 -0.26 12.15 -4.02
CA ASN A 106 -1.27 12.62 -4.95
C ASN A 106 -1.44 11.60 -6.09
N VAL A 107 -2.39 11.83 -7.00
CA VAL A 107 -2.61 10.96 -8.17
C VAL A 107 -1.31 10.75 -8.95
N GLU A 108 -0.56 11.82 -9.24
CA GLU A 108 0.74 11.69 -9.91
C GLU A 108 1.70 10.77 -9.17
N GLY A 109 1.81 10.91 -7.85
CA GLY A 109 2.68 10.08 -7.04
C GLY A 109 2.28 8.60 -7.03
N VAL A 110 1.00 8.28 -7.24
CA VAL A 110 0.55 6.90 -7.48
C VAL A 110 1.02 6.42 -8.86
N LEU A 111 0.83 7.21 -9.90
CA LEU A 111 1.26 6.89 -11.27
C LEU A 111 2.78 6.69 -11.36
N LEU A 112 3.56 7.56 -10.72
CA LEU A 112 5.03 7.46 -10.63
C LEU A 112 5.51 6.19 -9.90
N ARG A 113 4.71 5.62 -8.99
CA ARG A 113 5.03 4.33 -8.35
C ARG A 113 4.86 3.20 -9.35
N VAL A 114 3.79 3.22 -10.14
CA VAL A 114 3.55 2.25 -11.23
C VAL A 114 4.66 2.35 -12.27
N GLU A 115 4.94 3.57 -12.73
CA GLU A 115 5.97 3.85 -13.75
C GLU A 115 7.33 3.28 -13.33
N ARG A 116 7.76 3.50 -12.08
CA ARG A 116 9.04 2.97 -11.57
C ARG A 116 9.15 1.45 -11.68
N VAL A 117 8.10 0.71 -11.37
CA VAL A 117 8.14 -0.75 -11.45
C VAL A 117 8.12 -1.22 -12.90
N LEU A 118 7.30 -0.58 -13.74
CA LEU A 118 7.27 -0.87 -15.17
C LEU A 118 8.62 -0.60 -15.84
N SER A 119 9.30 0.51 -15.50
CA SER A 119 10.64 0.80 -16.03
C SER A 119 11.69 -0.22 -15.58
N MET A 120 11.56 -0.84 -14.40
CA MET A 120 12.42 -1.96 -14.01
C MET A 120 12.11 -3.20 -14.86
N LEU A 121 10.82 -3.54 -15.01
CA LEU A 121 10.39 -4.66 -15.84
C LEU A 121 10.82 -4.52 -17.31
N GLU A 122 10.80 -3.30 -17.86
CA GLU A 122 11.27 -3.02 -19.22
C GLU A 122 12.76 -3.38 -19.39
N ARG A 123 13.59 -3.00 -18.41
CA ARG A 123 15.04 -3.23 -18.41
C ARG A 123 15.38 -4.70 -18.24
N ASP A 124 14.63 -5.40 -17.40
CA ASP A 124 14.85 -6.80 -17.07
C ASP A 124 14.17 -7.77 -18.06
N ALA A 125 13.29 -7.26 -18.94
CA ALA A 125 12.59 -8.09 -19.93
C ALA A 125 13.56 -8.69 -20.95
N GLU A 126 13.65 -10.02 -20.98
CA GLU A 126 14.39 -10.75 -22.02
C GLU A 126 13.60 -10.89 -23.32
N SER A 127 12.27 -10.86 -23.24
CA SER A 127 11.35 -11.01 -24.38
C SER A 127 10.98 -9.66 -24.97
N GLU A 128 11.19 -9.50 -26.28
CA GLU A 128 10.78 -8.30 -27.03
C GLU A 128 9.27 -8.05 -26.96
N VAL A 129 8.47 -9.11 -26.89
CA VAL A 129 7.01 -9.00 -26.77
C VAL A 129 6.63 -8.40 -25.42
N VAL A 130 7.30 -8.81 -24.34
CA VAL A 130 7.07 -8.26 -23.00
C VAL A 130 7.52 -6.81 -22.96
N ARG A 131 8.70 -6.51 -23.49
CA ARG A 131 9.23 -5.14 -23.56
C ARG A 131 8.30 -4.21 -24.33
N GLY A 132 7.82 -4.64 -25.50
CA GLY A 132 6.88 -3.86 -26.32
C GLY A 132 5.60 -3.50 -25.56
N ARG A 133 5.01 -4.46 -24.83
CA ARG A 133 3.83 -4.21 -24.00
C ARG A 133 4.10 -3.22 -22.87
N VAL A 134 5.24 -3.35 -22.18
CA VAL A 134 5.61 -2.43 -21.10
C VAL A 134 5.80 -1.01 -21.63
N VAL A 135 6.45 -0.85 -22.79
CA VAL A 135 6.63 0.46 -23.45
C VAL A 135 5.29 1.09 -23.83
N GLU A 136 4.33 0.31 -24.34
CA GLU A 136 2.98 0.80 -24.62
C GLU A 136 2.25 1.29 -23.37
N ILE A 137 2.38 0.55 -22.26
CA ILE A 137 1.79 0.95 -20.98
C ILE A 137 2.44 2.24 -20.45
N LEU A 138 3.77 2.36 -20.52
CA LEU A 138 4.51 3.55 -20.11
C LEU A 138 4.07 4.79 -20.91
N LYS A 139 3.83 4.65 -22.22
CA LYS A 139 3.29 5.73 -23.06
C LYS A 139 1.89 6.15 -22.62
N LYS A 140 0.99 5.21 -22.34
CA LYS A 140 -0.35 5.52 -21.81
C LYS A 140 -0.27 6.24 -20.46
N LEU A 141 0.60 5.78 -19.56
CA LEU A 141 0.85 6.45 -18.28
C LEU A 141 1.30 7.90 -18.46
N GLN A 142 2.20 8.15 -19.41
CA GLN A 142 2.63 9.50 -19.74
C GLN A 142 1.45 10.37 -20.23
N SER A 143 0.67 9.89 -21.19
CA SER A 143 -0.51 10.63 -21.69
C SER A 143 -1.55 10.90 -20.59
N ILE A 144 -1.72 10.00 -19.62
CA ILE A 144 -2.60 10.23 -18.45
C ILE A 144 -2.05 11.36 -17.58
N ARG A 145 -0.73 11.40 -17.33
CA ARG A 145 -0.09 12.45 -16.53
C ARG A 145 -0.15 13.82 -17.19
N GLU A 146 -0.04 13.86 -18.51
CA GLU A 146 -0.16 15.08 -19.32
C GLU A 146 -1.62 15.52 -19.51
N GLY A 147 -2.60 14.76 -19.01
CA GLY A 147 -4.02 15.08 -19.11
C GLY A 147 -4.61 14.85 -20.52
N GLU A 148 -3.88 14.18 -21.41
CA GLU A 148 -4.32 13.87 -22.78
C GLU A 148 -5.20 12.63 -22.84
N LEU A 149 -5.02 11.69 -21.90
CA LEU A 149 -5.77 10.45 -21.79
C LEU A 149 -6.51 10.38 -20.44
N PRO A 150 -7.85 10.40 -20.43
CA PRO A 150 -8.62 10.16 -19.22
C PRO A 150 -8.36 8.75 -18.65
N ALA A 151 -8.41 8.62 -17.33
CA ALA A 151 -8.22 7.34 -16.66
C ALA A 151 -9.01 7.24 -15.35
N THR A 152 -9.04 6.05 -14.76
CA THR A 152 -9.77 5.79 -13.52
C THR A 152 -8.81 5.27 -12.45
N LEU A 153 -8.72 5.98 -11.32
CA LEU A 153 -8.02 5.52 -10.14
C LEU A 153 -9.01 4.88 -9.16
N ILE A 154 -8.84 3.60 -8.88
CA ILE A 154 -9.68 2.85 -7.93
C ILE A 154 -8.84 2.45 -6.73
N ILE A 155 -9.37 2.66 -5.52
CA ILE A 155 -8.79 2.14 -4.28
C ILE A 155 -9.85 1.33 -3.54
N ASP A 156 -9.58 0.03 -3.41
CA ASP A 156 -10.36 -0.87 -2.56
C ASP A 156 -9.65 -1.06 -1.23
N ASP A 157 -10.27 -0.61 -0.15
CA ASP A 157 -9.72 -0.80 1.19
C ASP A 157 -10.67 -1.63 2.07
N PRO A 158 -10.33 -2.89 2.36
CA PRO A 158 -11.14 -3.76 3.20
C PRO A 158 -11.15 -3.31 4.67
N LEU A 159 -10.23 -2.44 5.10
CA LEU A 159 -10.22 -1.85 6.45
C LEU A 159 -10.68 -0.38 6.47
N GLY A 160 -11.05 0.17 5.30
CA GLY A 160 -11.65 1.50 5.17
C GLY A 160 -10.72 2.69 5.49
N ASN A 161 -9.41 2.48 5.54
CA ASN A 161 -8.43 3.46 6.03
C ASN A 161 -7.78 4.32 4.92
N SER A 162 -8.03 3.99 3.65
CA SER A 162 -7.60 4.76 2.49
C SER A 162 -8.60 5.87 2.17
N ALA A 163 -8.17 6.85 1.38
CA ALA A 163 -9.01 7.95 0.90
C ALA A 163 -8.47 8.56 -0.39
N ILE A 164 -9.38 9.09 -1.21
CA ILE A 164 -9.07 10.04 -2.28
C ILE A 164 -9.77 11.36 -1.91
N ILE A 165 -9.02 12.45 -1.89
CA ILE A 165 -9.47 13.74 -1.34
C ILE A 165 -9.29 14.81 -2.43
N PRO A 166 -10.24 14.93 -3.35
CA PRO A 166 -10.23 16.00 -4.34
C PRO A 166 -10.67 17.33 -3.70
N PRO A 167 -10.29 18.47 -4.30
CA PRO A 167 -10.87 19.76 -3.94
C PRO A 167 -12.37 19.80 -4.30
N GLU A 168 -13.11 20.77 -3.76
CA GLU A 168 -14.59 20.82 -3.85
C GLU A 168 -15.07 20.79 -5.30
N GLU A 169 -14.44 21.58 -6.15
CA GLU A 169 -14.70 21.72 -7.58
C GLU A 169 -14.53 20.40 -8.37
N ARG A 170 -13.86 19.40 -7.80
CA ARG A 170 -13.62 18.09 -8.42
C ARG A 170 -14.29 16.92 -7.70
N ARG A 171 -15.10 17.18 -6.67
CA ARG A 171 -15.81 16.12 -5.93
C ARG A 171 -16.73 15.27 -6.80
N GLU A 172 -17.31 15.84 -7.86
CA GLU A 172 -18.15 15.10 -8.82
C GLU A 172 -17.42 13.95 -9.52
N GLN A 173 -16.08 13.98 -9.55
CA GLN A 173 -15.24 12.96 -10.17
C GLN A 173 -15.01 11.75 -9.24
N LEU A 174 -15.31 11.92 -7.95
CA LEU A 174 -15.16 10.91 -6.92
C LEU A 174 -16.48 10.19 -6.64
N GLN A 175 -16.45 8.88 -6.72
CA GLN A 175 -17.51 8.01 -6.23
C GLN A 175 -16.98 7.18 -5.06
N VAL A 176 -17.75 7.11 -3.98
CA VAL A 176 -17.40 6.34 -2.77
C VAL A 176 -18.56 5.42 -2.45
N ARG A 177 -18.27 4.15 -2.20
CA ARG A 177 -19.26 3.16 -1.76
C ARG A 177 -18.64 2.13 -0.84
N SER A 178 -19.48 1.47 -0.04
CA SER A 178 -19.06 0.29 0.71
C SER A 178 -18.75 -0.89 -0.23
N LEU A 179 -17.78 -1.72 0.16
CA LEU A 179 -17.49 -3.00 -0.48
C LEU A 179 -18.43 -4.09 0.06
N THR A 180 -18.80 -5.05 -0.78
CA THR A 180 -19.55 -6.24 -0.30
C THR A 180 -18.63 -7.24 0.38
N GLU A 181 -19.20 -8.19 1.13
CA GLU A 181 -18.41 -9.26 1.75
C GLU A 181 -17.64 -10.10 0.72
N GLU A 182 -18.23 -10.37 -0.45
CA GLU A 182 -17.59 -11.11 -1.54
C GLU A 182 -16.42 -10.34 -2.12
N GLU A 183 -16.58 -9.03 -2.33
CA GLU A 183 -15.49 -8.17 -2.79
C GLU A 183 -14.33 -8.16 -1.78
N VAL A 184 -14.65 -8.03 -0.48
CA VAL A 184 -13.65 -8.08 0.59
C VAL A 184 -12.92 -9.42 0.63
N LYS A 185 -13.63 -10.55 0.51
CA LYS A 185 -13.01 -11.90 0.46
C LYS A 185 -12.05 -12.06 -0.73
N GLY A 186 -12.27 -11.33 -1.81
CA GLY A 186 -11.40 -11.34 -3.00
C GLY A 186 -10.16 -10.44 -2.89
N LEU A 187 -10.05 -9.60 -1.86
CA LEU A 187 -8.91 -8.70 -1.67
C LEU A 187 -7.83 -9.36 -0.81
N LYS A 188 -6.56 -9.11 -1.17
CA LYS A 188 -5.44 -9.43 -0.30
C LYS A 188 -5.29 -8.32 0.73
N TYR A 189 -5.44 -8.66 2.00
CA TYR A 189 -5.13 -7.76 3.11
C TYR A 189 -4.81 -8.57 4.36
N GLY A 190 -3.94 -8.04 5.20
CA GLY A 190 -3.58 -8.61 6.50
C GLY A 190 -2.27 -9.38 6.48
N MET A 191 -1.36 -8.98 7.37
CA MET A 191 -0.24 -9.81 7.79
C MET A 191 0.01 -9.81 9.32
N LEU A 192 -0.73 -9.04 10.13
CA LEU A 192 -0.48 -9.06 11.58
C LEU A 192 -1.78 -8.91 12.39
N LEU A 193 -2.56 -9.98 12.49
CA LEU A 193 -3.40 -10.22 13.66
C LEU A 193 -2.59 -11.13 14.59
N LEU A 194 -1.91 -10.54 15.57
CA LEU A 194 -1.47 -11.30 16.75
C LEU A 194 -2.74 -11.65 17.52
N GLU A 195 -3.38 -12.77 17.18
CA GLU A 195 -4.37 -13.37 18.06
C GLU A 195 -3.64 -13.84 19.32
N GLY A 196 -3.75 -13.05 20.39
CA GLY A 196 -3.38 -13.44 21.73
C GLY A 196 -4.25 -14.61 22.18
N ARG A 197 -3.76 -15.84 21.95
CA ARG A 197 -4.21 -17.01 22.70
C ARG A 197 -3.05 -17.53 23.52
N SER A 198 -3.21 -17.36 24.82
CA SER A 198 -2.40 -17.92 25.89
C SER A 198 -1.88 -19.34 25.58
N GLY A 199 -0.56 -19.49 25.56
CA GLY A 199 0.09 -20.69 26.08
C GLY A 199 0.53 -21.80 25.13
N VAL A 200 0.93 -21.54 23.88
CA VAL A 200 1.59 -22.58 23.04
C VAL A 200 2.83 -22.01 22.34
N PRO A 201 3.99 -22.71 22.35
CA PRO A 201 5.18 -22.28 21.60
C PRO A 201 4.85 -22.30 20.10
N GLY A 202 5.00 -21.15 19.45
CA GLY A 202 4.63 -20.96 18.05
C GLY A 202 5.39 -21.91 17.12
N ARG A 203 4.66 -22.83 16.47
CA ARG A 203 5.10 -23.38 15.19
C ARG A 203 4.82 -22.35 14.12
N VAL A 204 5.85 -21.98 13.37
CA VAL A 204 5.71 -21.29 12.09
C VAL A 204 5.00 -22.27 11.15
N ILE A 205 3.71 -22.05 10.91
CA ILE A 205 2.97 -22.79 9.89
C ILE A 205 2.91 -21.87 8.68
N HIS A 206 3.73 -22.13 7.68
CA HIS A 206 3.60 -21.52 6.37
C HIS A 206 2.31 -22.05 5.71
N PRO A 207 1.34 -21.19 5.33
CA PRO A 207 0.33 -21.61 4.38
C PRO A 207 0.96 -21.62 2.99
N MET A 208 0.83 -22.77 2.31
CA MET A 208 1.18 -22.95 0.90
C MET A 208 0.52 -21.88 0.02
N PRO A 209 1.14 -21.51 -1.11
CA PRO A 209 0.53 -20.59 -2.07
C PRO A 209 -0.80 -21.16 -2.57
N SER A 210 -1.88 -20.40 -2.39
CA SER A 210 -3.16 -20.68 -3.06
C SER A 210 -2.96 -20.58 -4.59
N PRO A 211 -3.60 -21.46 -5.38
CA PRO A 211 -3.38 -21.52 -6.82
C PRO A 211 -3.85 -20.23 -7.51
N LEU A 212 -2.99 -19.72 -8.39
CA LEU A 212 -3.20 -18.53 -9.23
C LEU A 212 -4.48 -18.63 -10.07
N PRO A 213 -5.26 -17.54 -10.22
CA PRO A 213 -6.14 -17.36 -11.36
C PRO A 213 -5.65 -16.24 -12.31
N SER A 214 -5.40 -16.61 -13.57
CA SER A 214 -5.39 -15.76 -14.78
C SER A 214 -4.30 -14.66 -14.94
N PRO A 215 -4.01 -14.18 -16.17
CA PRO A 215 -2.78 -13.45 -16.51
C PRO A 215 -2.89 -11.93 -16.27
N HIS A 216 -3.37 -11.51 -15.11
CA HIS A 216 -3.27 -10.10 -14.70
C HIS A 216 -1.90 -9.85 -14.06
N MET A 217 -1.28 -8.72 -14.41
CA MET A 217 0.06 -8.35 -13.93
C MET A 217 -0.05 -7.85 -12.47
N TYR A 218 0.16 -8.75 -11.51
CA TYR A 218 0.16 -8.43 -10.09
C TYR A 218 1.51 -7.83 -9.69
N LEU A 219 1.53 -6.57 -9.28
CA LEU A 219 2.70 -5.94 -8.65
C LEU A 219 2.49 -5.92 -7.13
N CYS A 220 3.32 -6.67 -6.40
CA CYS A 220 3.48 -6.49 -4.96
C CYS A 220 4.54 -5.41 -4.73
N ILE A 221 4.17 -4.30 -4.08
CA ILE A 221 5.08 -3.24 -3.63
C ILE A 221 4.94 -3.08 -2.11
#